data_AF-A0A813KVG5-F1
#
_entry.id   AF-A0A813KVG5-F1
#
_cell.length_a   1.000
_cell.length_b   1.000
_cell.length_c   1.000
_cell.angle_alpha   90.00
_cell.angle_beta   90.00
_cell.angle_gamma   90.00
#
_symmetry.space_group_name_H-M   'P 1'
#
loop_
_entity.id
_entity.type
_entity.pdbx_description
1 polymer ?
#
loop_
_entity_poly.entity_id
_entity_poly.type
_entity_poly.pdbx_seq_one_letter_code
_entity_poly.pdbx_strand_id
1 'polypeptide(L)'
;EFMKNFALNGVCCGEGGMLTVTDADRIEMSNLTRQFLFREHNVGHPKSVAASKMAKVMNPGMNVKALEMFVGPKTEDSFDDDFWIGQDGICNALDNMEARFYVDDQCVKYEKSLLESGTMGPAGNVDPVIPFKTVTYRDGGQADEGGGIPMCTLRNFPHLPDHCIEWARDQFELLFVKSVKQMHKFAEDPGTFIADRSSSTDDAQSIFEVRGLLSLLRAAAAPSVQSAGQMAF
;
A
#
# COMPACT_ATOMS: atom_id res chain seq x y z
N GLU A 1 -0.23 13.19 -13.45
CA GLU A 1 -1.07 14.25 -14.05
C GLU A 1 -1.11 15.52 -13.22
N PHE A 2 -1.50 15.47 -11.93
CA PHE A 2 -1.60 16.66 -11.07
C PHE A 2 -0.37 17.58 -11.09
N MET A 3 0.84 17.04 -10.96
CA MET A 3 2.09 17.83 -11.01
C MET A 3 2.21 18.67 -12.29
N LYS A 4 1.86 18.12 -13.46
CA LYS A 4 1.83 18.86 -14.73
C LYS A 4 0.79 19.98 -14.66
N ASN A 5 -0.42 19.67 -14.19
CA ASN A 5 -1.50 20.66 -14.10
C ASN A 5 -1.14 21.80 -13.14
N PHE A 6 -0.58 21.50 -11.97
CA PHE A 6 -0.15 22.49 -11.00
C PHE A 6 0.97 23.37 -11.54
N ALA A 7 1.98 22.78 -12.20
CA ALA A 7 3.05 23.53 -12.84
C ALA A 7 2.51 24.50 -13.91
N LEU A 8 1.63 24.02 -14.80
CA LEU A 8 1.10 24.82 -15.90
C LEU A 8 0.09 25.90 -15.46
N ASN A 9 -0.60 25.69 -14.34
CA ASN A 9 -1.53 26.69 -13.76
C ASN A 9 -0.85 27.65 -12.79
N GLY A 10 0.47 27.53 -12.57
CA GLY A 10 1.22 28.44 -11.69
C GLY A 10 0.92 28.24 -10.19
N VAL A 11 0.46 27.06 -9.80
CA VAL A 11 0.22 26.72 -8.39
C VAL A 11 1.55 26.76 -7.63
N CYS A 12 1.55 27.34 -6.43
CA CYS A 12 2.73 27.48 -5.57
C CYS A 12 3.92 28.23 -6.20
N CYS A 13 3.66 29.17 -7.13
CA CYS A 13 4.70 30.02 -7.74
C CYS A 13 4.87 31.38 -7.06
N GLY A 14 3.96 31.74 -6.15
CA GLY A 14 4.01 33.01 -5.40
C GLY A 14 4.90 32.95 -4.16
N GLU A 15 5.11 34.11 -3.54
CA GLU A 15 5.79 34.21 -2.25
C GLU A 15 5.06 33.39 -1.18
N GLY A 16 5.79 32.55 -0.45
CA GLY A 16 5.21 31.61 0.54
C GLY A 16 4.53 30.37 -0.05
N GLY A 17 4.34 30.29 -1.38
CA GLY A 17 3.75 29.11 -2.01
C GLY A 17 4.70 27.90 -1.96
N MET A 18 4.18 26.73 -1.60
CA MET A 18 4.92 25.48 -1.58
C MET A 18 4.01 24.29 -1.90
N LEU A 19 4.38 23.46 -2.87
CA LEU A 19 3.75 22.16 -3.09
C LEU A 19 4.57 21.08 -2.40
N THR A 20 4.00 20.41 -1.39
CA THR A 20 4.60 19.20 -0.84
C THR A 20 4.05 17.98 -1.58
N VAL A 21 4.93 17.14 -2.13
CA VAL A 21 4.58 15.87 -2.76
C VAL A 21 5.30 14.73 -2.05
N THR A 22 4.56 13.70 -1.67
CA THR A 22 5.13 12.50 -1.02
C THR A 22 4.71 11.25 -1.76
N ASP A 23 5.66 10.35 -1.93
CA ASP A 23 5.47 9.01 -2.48
C ASP A 23 6.66 8.15 -2.05
N ALA A 24 6.40 7.02 -1.39
CA ALA A 24 7.45 6.13 -0.90
C ALA A 24 8.00 5.20 -2.00
N ASP A 25 7.32 5.12 -3.14
CA ASP A 25 7.68 4.20 -4.20
C ASP A 25 8.82 4.71 -5.07
N ARG A 26 9.51 3.73 -5.66
CA ARG A 26 10.46 3.95 -6.75
C ARG A 26 9.79 3.73 -8.09
N ILE A 27 10.36 4.33 -9.12
CA ILE A 27 9.87 4.22 -10.49
C ILE A 27 10.18 2.83 -11.04
N GLU A 28 9.18 2.18 -11.62
CA GLU A 28 9.31 0.92 -12.33
C GLU A 28 9.03 1.07 -13.84
N MET A 29 9.53 0.13 -14.65
CA MET A 29 9.26 0.09 -16.09
C MET A 29 7.76 0.06 -16.41
N SER A 30 6.99 -0.69 -15.61
CA SER A 30 5.54 -0.83 -15.74
C SER A 30 4.79 0.50 -15.57
N ASN A 31 5.39 1.49 -14.89
CA ASN A 31 4.78 2.78 -14.62
C ASN A 31 4.86 3.72 -15.84
N LEU A 32 5.88 3.58 -16.70
CA LEU A 32 6.18 4.51 -17.80
C LEU A 32 5.05 4.62 -18.83
N THR A 33 4.18 3.61 -18.91
CA THR A 33 3.01 3.58 -19.80
C THR A 33 1.94 4.61 -19.45
N ARG A 34 1.87 5.05 -18.19
CA ARG A 34 0.83 5.96 -17.68
C ARG A 34 1.35 7.12 -16.84
N GLN A 35 2.59 7.05 -16.36
CA GLN A 35 3.25 8.11 -15.57
C GLN A 35 4.27 8.85 -16.44
N PHE A 36 3.78 9.60 -17.43
CA PHE A 36 4.56 10.27 -18.49
C PHE A 36 5.58 11.32 -18.01
N LEU A 37 5.62 11.67 -16.72
CA LEU A 37 6.67 12.51 -16.16
C LEU A 37 8.01 11.79 -16.07
N PHE A 38 7.99 10.46 -16.13
CA PHE A 38 9.17 9.61 -15.98
C PHE A 38 9.68 9.12 -17.34
N ARG A 39 10.95 8.76 -17.37
CA ARG A 39 11.66 8.15 -18.50
C ARG A 39 12.39 6.90 -18.02
N GLU A 40 12.86 6.09 -18.96
CA GLU A 40 13.60 4.86 -18.67
C GLU A 40 14.83 5.10 -17.77
N HIS A 41 15.56 6.21 -17.97
CA HIS A 41 16.68 6.58 -17.12
C HIS A 41 16.30 7.01 -15.68
N ASN A 42 15.00 7.12 -15.37
CA ASN A 42 14.52 7.40 -14.02
C ASN A 42 14.14 6.12 -13.25
N VAL A 43 14.18 4.95 -13.88
CA VAL A 43 13.83 3.68 -13.22
C VAL A 43 14.73 3.45 -11.99
N GLY A 44 14.12 3.07 -10.87
CA GLY A 44 14.77 2.93 -9.57
C GLY A 44 14.90 4.23 -8.76
N HIS A 45 14.67 5.40 -9.36
CA HIS A 45 14.65 6.66 -8.61
C HIS A 45 13.31 6.85 -7.87
N PRO A 46 13.28 7.66 -6.79
CA PRO A 46 12.05 7.99 -6.08
C PRO A 46 11.08 8.78 -6.97
N LYS A 47 9.80 8.37 -6.97
CA LYS A 47 8.76 8.98 -7.82
C LYS A 47 8.57 10.47 -7.50
N SER A 48 8.46 10.81 -6.22
CA SER A 48 8.24 12.19 -5.75
C SER A 48 9.36 13.14 -6.19
N VAL A 49 10.62 12.71 -6.06
CA VAL A 49 11.80 13.48 -6.44
C VAL A 49 11.87 13.69 -7.95
N ALA A 50 11.68 12.62 -8.73
CA ALA A 50 11.70 12.71 -10.19
C ALA A 50 10.57 13.60 -10.73
N ALA A 51 9.35 13.47 -10.17
CA ALA A 51 8.19 14.26 -10.56
C ALA A 51 8.41 15.74 -10.23
N SER A 52 8.98 16.05 -9.06
CA SER A 52 9.31 17.41 -8.64
C SER A 52 10.35 18.06 -9.55
N LYS A 53 11.39 17.31 -9.95
CA LYS A 53 12.39 17.79 -10.92
C LYS A 53 11.73 18.12 -12.26
N MET A 54 10.87 17.25 -12.76
CA MET A 54 10.16 17.48 -14.02
C MET A 54 9.19 18.67 -13.94
N ALA A 55 8.47 18.83 -12.82
CA ALA A 55 7.59 19.97 -12.61
C ALA A 55 8.36 21.30 -12.65
N LYS A 56 9.56 21.36 -12.06
CA LYS A 56 10.45 22.53 -12.14
C LYS A 56 11.02 22.78 -13.54
N VAL A 57 11.20 21.73 -14.35
CA VAL A 57 11.54 21.90 -15.77
C VAL A 57 10.37 22.51 -16.54
N MET A 58 9.14 22.09 -16.24
CA MET A 58 7.92 22.64 -16.87
C MET A 58 7.66 24.09 -16.45
N ASN A 59 7.87 24.41 -15.18
CA ASN A 59 7.73 25.75 -14.63
C ASN A 59 8.80 26.01 -13.56
N PRO A 60 9.88 26.76 -13.91
CA PRO A 60 10.97 27.07 -12.98
C PRO A 60 10.54 27.90 -11.75
N GLY A 61 9.41 28.61 -11.83
CA GLY A 61 8.86 29.38 -10.71
C GLY A 61 8.14 28.53 -9.66
N MET A 62 7.90 27.25 -9.93
CA MET A 62 7.16 26.38 -9.03
C MET A 62 8.01 25.93 -7.84
N ASN A 63 7.52 26.21 -6.63
CA ASN A 63 8.12 25.73 -5.40
C ASN A 63 7.56 24.35 -5.05
N VAL A 64 8.44 23.35 -5.02
CA VAL A 64 8.08 21.97 -4.73
C VAL A 64 9.06 21.35 -3.74
N LYS A 65 8.53 20.71 -2.70
CA LYS A 65 9.24 19.87 -1.73
C LYS A 65 8.84 18.41 -1.94
N ALA A 66 9.82 17.57 -2.24
CA ALA A 66 9.62 16.13 -2.40
C ALA A 66 9.91 15.41 -1.07
N LEU A 67 9.05 14.47 -0.71
CA LEU A 67 9.20 13.54 0.41
C LEU A 67 9.09 12.10 -0.10
N GLU A 68 9.74 11.17 0.57
CA GLU A 68 9.79 9.74 0.19
C GLU A 68 9.14 8.87 1.28
N MET A 69 7.98 9.31 1.78
CA MET A 69 7.33 8.70 2.95
C MET A 69 5.91 8.22 2.60
N PHE A 70 5.51 7.11 3.22
CA PHE A 70 4.11 6.71 3.25
C PHE A 70 3.31 7.71 4.06
N VAL A 71 2.06 7.94 3.71
CA VAL A 71 1.15 8.73 4.55
C VAL A 71 0.31 7.75 5.36
N GLY A 72 0.45 7.81 6.68
CA GLY A 72 -0.28 6.95 7.61
C GLY A 72 0.15 7.13 9.06
N PRO A 73 -0.40 6.33 9.99
CA PRO A 73 -0.16 6.49 11.43
C PRO A 73 1.30 6.37 11.84
N LYS A 74 2.13 5.67 11.06
CA LYS A 74 3.56 5.45 11.35
C LYS A 74 4.46 6.63 11.00
N THR A 75 3.93 7.66 10.35
CA THR A 75 4.68 8.81 9.83
C THR A 75 4.19 10.14 10.39
N GLU A 76 3.43 10.11 11.49
CA GLU A 76 2.88 11.30 12.16
C GLU A 76 3.96 12.15 12.86
N ASP A 77 5.16 11.61 13.03
CA ASP A 77 6.34 12.36 13.44
C ASP A 77 6.81 13.35 12.36
N SER A 78 6.53 13.04 11.08
CA SER A 78 6.86 13.89 9.94
C SER A 78 5.66 14.66 9.39
N PHE A 79 4.46 14.07 9.49
CA PHE A 79 3.19 14.68 9.14
C PHE A 79 2.42 15.03 10.42
N ASP A 80 3.03 15.90 11.23
CA ASP A 80 2.54 16.35 12.52
C ASP A 80 1.46 17.44 12.40
N ASP A 81 0.96 17.91 13.56
CA ASP A 81 -0.05 18.97 13.62
C ASP A 81 0.39 20.22 12.84
N ASP A 82 1.66 20.63 12.95
CA ASP A 82 2.20 21.82 12.28
C ASP A 82 2.20 21.65 10.76
N PHE A 83 2.58 20.46 10.26
CA PHE A 83 2.49 20.13 8.84
C PHE A 83 1.07 20.29 8.32
N TRP A 84 0.09 19.65 8.97
CA TRP A 84 -1.29 19.68 8.50
C TRP A 84 -1.88 21.08 8.58
N ILE A 85 -1.71 21.78 9.71
CA ILE A 85 -2.20 23.16 9.90
C ILE A 85 -1.66 24.09 8.81
N GLY A 86 -0.40 23.91 8.40
CA GLY A 86 0.24 24.71 7.36
C GLY A 86 -0.25 24.47 5.92
N GLN A 87 -1.11 23.48 5.66
CA GLN A 87 -1.62 23.22 4.31
C GLN A 87 -2.89 24.05 4.00
N ASP A 88 -3.01 24.55 2.77
CA ASP A 88 -4.24 25.18 2.28
C ASP A 88 -5.28 24.15 1.79
N GLY A 89 -4.81 23.00 1.31
CA GLY A 89 -5.63 21.92 0.80
C GLY A 89 -4.79 20.70 0.43
N ILE A 90 -5.47 19.56 0.29
CA ILE A 90 -4.87 18.25 0.06
C ILE A 90 -5.41 17.67 -1.25
N CYS A 91 -4.57 16.97 -2.00
CA CYS A 91 -4.96 16.31 -3.24
C CYS A 91 -4.43 14.88 -3.24
N ASN A 92 -5.33 13.91 -3.26
CA ASN A 92 -4.99 12.51 -3.27
C ASN A 92 -4.69 12.01 -4.68
N ALA A 93 -3.67 11.16 -4.76
CA ALA A 93 -3.30 10.37 -5.93
C ALA A 93 -2.95 8.94 -5.51
N LEU A 94 -3.77 8.39 -4.61
CA LEU A 94 -3.55 7.13 -3.90
C LEU A 94 -4.18 5.96 -4.66
N ASP A 95 -3.74 4.74 -4.37
CA ASP A 95 -4.20 3.51 -5.03
C ASP A 95 -4.95 2.55 -4.08
N ASN A 96 -4.93 2.80 -2.78
CA ASN A 96 -5.53 1.94 -1.76
C ASN A 96 -6.48 2.70 -0.84
N MET A 97 -7.51 2.00 -0.36
CA MET A 97 -8.57 2.58 0.47
C MET A 97 -8.11 3.00 1.86
N GLU A 98 -7.16 2.26 2.46
CA GLU A 98 -6.64 2.55 3.80
C GLU A 98 -6.00 3.93 3.85
N ALA A 99 -5.10 4.25 2.91
CA ALA A 99 -4.46 5.56 2.83
C ALA A 99 -5.46 6.68 2.52
N ARG A 100 -6.46 6.44 1.65
CA ARG A 100 -7.50 7.42 1.35
C ARG A 100 -8.28 7.79 2.60
N PHE A 101 -8.73 6.79 3.36
CA PHE A 101 -9.46 7.01 4.60
C PHE A 101 -8.61 7.68 5.68
N TYR A 102 -7.33 7.31 5.81
CA TYR A 102 -6.43 8.00 6.72
C TYR A 102 -6.33 9.50 6.38
N VAL A 103 -6.11 9.85 5.11
CA VAL A 103 -6.00 11.25 4.69
C VAL A 103 -7.33 12.00 4.88
N ASP A 104 -8.47 11.37 4.58
CA ASP A 104 -9.80 11.94 4.83
C ASP A 104 -9.99 12.27 6.32
N ASP A 105 -9.65 11.34 7.22
CA ASP A 105 -9.73 11.54 8.68
C ASP A 105 -8.83 12.72 9.13
N GLN A 106 -7.62 12.85 8.60
CA GLN A 106 -6.75 14.01 8.88
C GLN A 106 -7.34 15.31 8.31
N CYS A 107 -7.88 15.30 7.10
CA CYS A 107 -8.52 16.48 6.50
C CYS A 107 -9.73 16.95 7.31
N VAL A 108 -10.51 16.03 7.87
CA VAL A 108 -11.59 16.35 8.81
C VAL A 108 -11.03 16.95 10.10
N LYS A 109 -10.00 16.32 10.70
CA LYS A 109 -9.37 16.78 11.95
C LYS A 109 -8.83 18.21 11.86
N TYR A 110 -8.17 18.57 10.75
CA TYR A 110 -7.55 19.89 10.57
C TYR A 110 -8.33 20.82 9.65
N GLU A 111 -9.58 20.47 9.33
CA GLU A 111 -10.48 21.29 8.51
C GLU A 111 -9.88 21.67 7.14
N LYS A 112 -9.25 20.71 6.47
CA LYS A 112 -8.62 20.91 5.15
C LYS A 112 -9.54 20.44 4.03
N SER A 113 -9.52 21.19 2.93
CA SER A 113 -10.20 20.76 1.71
C SER A 113 -9.42 19.61 1.08
N LEU A 114 -10.13 18.57 0.63
CA LEU A 114 -9.55 17.39 0.02
C LEU A 114 -10.10 17.20 -1.40
N LEU A 115 -9.19 17.02 -2.35
CA LEU A 115 -9.49 16.59 -3.71
C LEU A 115 -9.17 15.10 -3.85
N GLU A 116 -10.20 14.25 -3.82
CA GLU A 116 -10.06 12.81 -4.04
C GLU A 116 -10.37 12.44 -5.50
N SER A 117 -9.65 11.46 -6.02
CA SER A 117 -9.90 10.94 -7.36
C SER A 117 -9.42 9.49 -7.50
N GLY A 118 -10.17 8.70 -8.26
CA GLY A 118 -9.86 7.30 -8.52
C GLY A 118 -10.01 6.96 -10.00
N THR A 119 -9.32 5.90 -10.42
CA THR A 119 -9.46 5.32 -11.76
C THR A 119 -9.47 3.80 -11.67
N MET A 120 -10.37 3.15 -12.41
CA MET A 120 -10.42 1.70 -12.56
C MET A 120 -10.69 1.36 -14.03
N GLY A 121 -9.64 0.96 -14.75
CA GLY A 121 -9.72 0.77 -16.20
C GLY A 121 -10.16 2.06 -16.91
N PRO A 122 -11.26 2.07 -17.70
CA PRO A 122 -11.78 3.27 -18.35
C PRO A 122 -12.65 4.14 -17.42
N ALA A 123 -13.04 3.65 -16.24
CA ALA A 123 -13.84 4.40 -15.29
C ALA A 123 -12.97 5.32 -14.43
N GLY A 124 -13.53 6.45 -14.01
CA GLY A 124 -12.91 7.35 -13.05
C GLY A 124 -13.93 8.19 -12.31
N ASN A 125 -13.56 8.63 -11.12
CA ASN A 125 -14.39 9.45 -10.22
C ASN A 125 -13.56 10.61 -9.67
N VAL A 126 -14.26 11.68 -9.27
CA VAL A 126 -13.68 12.85 -8.59
C VAL A 126 -14.64 13.26 -7.48
N ASP A 127 -14.12 13.34 -6.26
CA ASP A 127 -14.91 13.62 -5.06
C ASP A 127 -14.25 14.77 -4.28
N PRO A 128 -14.70 16.03 -4.50
CA PRO A 128 -14.21 17.16 -3.71
C PRO A 128 -14.89 17.19 -2.34
N VAL A 129 -14.08 17.19 -1.28
CA VAL A 129 -14.51 17.33 0.12
C VAL A 129 -14.15 18.72 0.62
N ILE A 130 -15.17 19.48 1.02
CA ILE A 130 -15.03 20.86 1.51
C ILE A 130 -15.53 20.94 2.95
N PRO A 131 -14.69 21.37 3.91
CA PRO A 131 -15.06 21.53 5.31
C PRO A 131 -16.37 22.32 5.46
N PHE A 132 -17.26 21.78 6.29
CA PHE A 132 -18.57 22.36 6.61
C PHE A 132 -19.54 22.55 5.43
N LYS A 133 -19.27 21.94 4.27
CA LYS A 133 -20.14 22.06 3.08
C LYS A 133 -20.51 20.73 2.44
N THR A 134 -19.62 19.75 2.46
CA THR A 134 -19.86 18.42 1.88
C THR A 134 -19.77 17.33 2.94
N VAL A 135 -20.17 16.12 2.57
CA VAL A 135 -19.83 14.91 3.33
C VAL A 135 -18.36 14.54 3.16
N THR A 136 -17.84 13.74 4.08
CA THR A 136 -16.49 13.18 4.04
C THR A 136 -16.36 12.15 2.92
N TYR A 137 -15.15 11.81 2.51
CA TYR A 137 -14.96 10.74 1.53
C TYR A 137 -15.41 9.39 2.10
N ARG A 138 -15.17 9.13 3.39
CA ARG A 138 -15.61 7.91 4.07
C ARG A 138 -17.13 7.74 4.07
N ASP A 139 -17.89 8.82 4.26
CA ASP A 139 -19.36 8.76 4.38
C ASP A 139 -20.09 8.86 3.02
N GLY A 140 -19.46 9.50 2.03
CA GLY A 140 -20.09 9.79 0.73
C GLY A 140 -19.45 9.15 -0.49
N GLY A 141 -18.26 8.56 -0.35
CA GLY A 141 -17.52 7.97 -1.45
C GLY A 141 -18.17 6.70 -1.99
N GLN A 142 -18.17 6.54 -3.31
CA GLN A 142 -18.56 5.30 -3.99
C GLN A 142 -17.45 4.24 -3.90
N ALA A 143 -16.92 4.02 -2.70
CA ALA A 143 -15.97 2.94 -2.49
C ALA A 143 -16.74 1.63 -2.55
N ASP A 144 -16.60 0.88 -3.65
CA ASP A 144 -17.02 -0.52 -3.69
C ASP A 144 -16.28 -1.24 -2.56
N GLU A 145 -16.99 -1.58 -1.49
CA GLU A 145 -16.53 -2.54 -0.51
C GLU A 145 -16.41 -3.89 -1.23
N GLY A 146 -15.24 -4.12 -1.82
CA GLY A 146 -14.91 -5.37 -2.50
C GLY A 146 -15.08 -6.53 -1.52
N GLY A 147 -16.24 -7.19 -1.58
CA GLY A 147 -16.52 -8.38 -0.81
C GLY A 147 -15.53 -9.48 -1.21
N GLY A 148 -14.67 -9.89 -0.27
CA GLY A 148 -13.76 -11.01 -0.47
C GLY A 148 -14.50 -12.31 -0.76
N ILE A 149 -13.85 -13.24 -1.48
CA ILE A 149 -14.44 -14.54 -1.79
C ILE A 149 -14.57 -15.36 -0.49
N PRO A 150 -15.75 -15.94 -0.18
CA PRO A 150 -15.93 -16.74 1.03
C PRO A 150 -14.96 -17.93 1.09
N MET A 151 -14.35 -18.16 2.26
CA MET A 151 -13.37 -19.25 2.47
C MET A 151 -13.93 -20.64 2.15
N CYS A 152 -15.23 -20.88 2.40
CA CYS A 152 -15.89 -22.15 2.05
C CYS A 152 -15.89 -22.40 0.54
N THR A 153 -16.03 -21.35 -0.27
CA THR A 153 -15.99 -21.42 -1.74
C THR A 153 -14.58 -21.74 -2.23
N LEU A 154 -13.56 -21.08 -1.67
CA LEU A 154 -12.16 -21.31 -2.03
C LEU A 154 -11.68 -22.73 -1.69
N ARG A 155 -12.10 -23.29 -0.54
CA ARG A 155 -11.62 -24.59 -0.07
C ARG A 155 -12.35 -25.77 -0.70
N ASN A 156 -13.66 -25.68 -0.88
CA ASN A 156 -14.48 -26.87 -1.17
C ASN A 156 -15.17 -26.80 -2.54
N PHE A 157 -15.51 -25.60 -3.04
CA PHE A 157 -16.37 -25.45 -4.21
C PHE A 157 -15.90 -24.34 -5.18
N PRO A 158 -14.64 -24.37 -5.66
CA PRO A 158 -14.19 -23.43 -6.67
C PRO A 158 -14.90 -23.73 -8.00
N HIS A 159 -15.49 -22.70 -8.60
CA HIS A 159 -16.26 -22.81 -9.83
C HIS A 159 -15.95 -21.69 -10.84
N LEU A 160 -15.10 -20.74 -10.46
CA LEU A 160 -14.57 -19.69 -11.32
C LEU A 160 -13.04 -19.77 -11.31
N PRO A 161 -12.36 -19.40 -12.42
CA PRO A 161 -10.90 -19.31 -12.46
C PRO A 161 -10.31 -18.46 -11.33
N ASP A 162 -10.98 -17.36 -10.97
CA ASP A 162 -10.55 -16.46 -9.89
C ASP A 162 -10.46 -17.15 -8.54
N HIS A 163 -11.33 -18.13 -8.26
CA HIS A 163 -11.27 -18.92 -7.01
C HIS A 163 -10.00 -19.77 -6.96
N CYS A 164 -9.60 -20.34 -8.11
CA CYS A 164 -8.38 -21.13 -8.22
C CYS A 164 -7.13 -20.24 -8.07
N ILE A 165 -7.16 -19.01 -8.61
CA ILE A 165 -6.08 -18.02 -8.47
C ILE A 165 -5.92 -17.61 -7.01
N GLU A 166 -7.01 -17.26 -6.33
CA GLU A 166 -6.99 -16.89 -4.91
C GLU A 166 -6.52 -18.04 -4.02
N TRP A 167 -6.98 -19.27 -4.30
CA TRP A 167 -6.48 -20.47 -3.61
C TRP A 167 -4.98 -20.66 -3.83
N ALA A 168 -4.49 -20.53 -5.08
CA ALA A 168 -3.07 -20.66 -5.40
C ALA A 168 -2.22 -19.59 -4.71
N ARG A 169 -2.72 -18.34 -4.61
CA ARG A 169 -2.07 -17.26 -3.85
C ARG A 169 -1.99 -17.61 -2.36
N ASP A 170 -3.06 -18.13 -1.76
CA ASP A 170 -3.08 -18.54 -0.35
C ASP A 170 -2.11 -19.70 -0.08
N GLN A 171 -2.03 -20.68 -0.99
CA GLN A 171 -1.03 -21.76 -0.90
C GLN A 171 0.40 -21.20 -0.99
N PHE A 172 0.66 -20.26 -1.89
CA PHE A 172 1.98 -19.63 -1.99
C PHE A 172 2.36 -18.90 -0.69
N GLU A 173 1.46 -18.10 -0.14
CA GLU A 173 1.66 -17.36 1.11
C GLU A 173 1.92 -18.32 2.28
N LEU A 174 1.16 -19.41 2.37
CA LEU A 174 1.30 -20.42 3.43
C LEU A 174 2.65 -21.14 3.34
N LEU A 175 3.02 -21.61 2.16
CA LEU A 175 4.20 -22.46 1.95
C LEU A 175 5.52 -21.69 1.94
N PHE A 176 5.55 -20.53 1.30
CA PHE A 176 6.80 -19.83 1.02
C PHE A 176 7.00 -18.57 1.86
N VAL A 177 5.95 -18.02 2.48
CA VAL A 177 6.04 -16.78 3.26
C VAL A 177 5.84 -17.05 4.75
N LYS A 178 4.68 -17.57 5.14
CA LYS A 178 4.35 -17.83 6.56
C LYS A 178 5.28 -18.88 7.16
N SER A 179 5.45 -20.03 6.50
CA SER A 179 6.34 -21.10 6.98
C SER A 179 7.78 -20.62 7.21
N VAL A 180 8.32 -19.80 6.30
CA VAL A 180 9.68 -19.25 6.42
C VAL A 180 9.77 -18.22 7.55
N LYS A 181 8.79 -17.32 7.69
CA LYS A 181 8.73 -16.37 8.81
C LYS A 181 8.65 -17.08 10.17
N GLN A 182 7.89 -18.18 10.28
CA GLN A 182 7.82 -18.96 11.51
C GLN A 182 9.15 -19.64 11.82
N MET A 183 9.85 -20.17 10.80
CA MET A 183 11.20 -20.73 10.97
C MET A 183 12.17 -19.67 11.50
N HIS A 184 12.12 -18.45 10.95
CA HIS A 184 12.95 -17.33 11.43
C HIS A 184 12.68 -17.03 12.90
N LYS A 185 11.40 -16.89 13.29
CA LYS A 185 11.02 -16.66 14.70
C LYS A 185 11.50 -17.77 15.63
N PHE A 186 11.36 -19.03 15.21
CA PHE A 186 11.86 -20.17 15.97
C PHE A 186 13.39 -20.15 16.07
N ALA A 187 14.09 -19.76 15.02
CA ALA A 187 15.56 -19.67 15.02
C ALA A 187 16.08 -18.54 15.93
N GLU A 188 15.34 -17.43 16.04
CA GLU A 188 15.68 -16.30 16.92
C GLU A 188 15.43 -16.62 18.40
N ASP A 189 14.25 -17.17 18.73
CA ASP A 189 13.91 -17.54 20.11
C ASP A 189 13.00 -18.79 20.14
N PRO A 190 13.60 -19.99 20.23
CA PRO A 190 12.86 -21.24 20.32
C PRO A 190 11.96 -21.33 21.56
N GLY A 191 12.39 -20.73 22.68
CA GLY A 191 11.70 -20.84 23.96
C GLY A 191 10.37 -20.10 23.96
N THR A 192 10.42 -18.82 23.54
CA THR A 192 9.22 -17.99 23.41
C THR A 192 8.31 -18.54 22.32
N PHE A 193 8.85 -19.01 21.19
CA PHE A 193 8.04 -19.63 20.13
C PHE A 193 7.22 -20.83 20.65
N ILE A 194 7.85 -21.75 21.38
CA ILE A 194 7.16 -22.94 21.93
C ILE A 194 6.14 -22.54 23.00
N ALA A 195 6.47 -21.58 23.86
CA ALA A 195 5.57 -21.07 24.90
C ALA A 195 4.30 -20.46 24.27
N ASP A 196 4.45 -19.61 23.25
CA ASP A 196 3.34 -18.99 22.53
C ASP A 196 2.38 -20.05 21.98
N ARG A 197 2.92 -21.10 21.34
CA ARG A 197 2.10 -22.17 20.72
C ARG A 197 1.43 -23.07 21.75
N SER A 198 2.08 -23.29 22.88
CA SER A 198 1.53 -24.07 24.00
C SER A 198 0.44 -23.31 24.75
N SER A 199 0.41 -21.98 24.65
CA SER A 199 -0.60 -21.11 25.26
C SER A 199 -1.74 -20.71 24.33
N SER A 200 -1.65 -21.06 23.03
CA SER A 200 -2.68 -20.81 22.03
C SER A 200 -3.96 -21.57 22.35
N THR A 201 -5.12 -20.92 22.16
CA THR A 201 -6.44 -21.57 22.27
C THR A 201 -6.85 -22.32 21.01
N ASP A 202 -6.07 -22.23 19.94
CA ASP A 202 -6.29 -22.94 18.66
C ASP A 202 -5.21 -24.02 18.46
N ASP A 203 -5.47 -25.19 19.06
CA ASP A 203 -4.58 -26.34 19.00
C ASP A 203 -4.35 -26.83 17.57
N ALA A 204 -5.38 -26.74 16.71
CA ALA A 204 -5.29 -27.20 15.33
C ALA A 204 -4.31 -26.36 14.52
N GLN A 205 -4.39 -25.03 14.68
CA GLN A 205 -3.46 -24.10 14.06
C GLN A 205 -2.04 -24.28 14.61
N SER A 206 -1.87 -24.43 15.93
CA SER A 206 -0.56 -24.68 16.54
C SER A 206 0.10 -25.96 16.02
N ILE A 207 -0.66 -27.06 15.93
CA ILE A 207 -0.16 -28.33 15.39
C ILE A 207 0.22 -28.18 13.91
N PHE A 208 -0.58 -27.47 13.13
CA PHE A 208 -0.31 -27.21 11.72
C PHE A 208 0.99 -26.43 11.53
N GLU A 209 1.21 -25.36 12.29
CA GLU A 209 2.44 -24.55 12.22
C GLU A 209 3.68 -25.34 12.62
N VAL A 210 3.62 -26.13 13.71
CA VAL A 210 4.73 -26.97 14.15
C VAL A 210 5.06 -28.05 13.12
N ARG A 211 4.03 -28.65 12.50
CA ARG A 211 4.21 -29.60 11.40
C ARG A 211 4.87 -28.95 10.18
N GLY A 212 4.41 -27.77 9.78
CA GLY A 212 5.01 -27.02 8.67
C GLY A 212 6.50 -26.75 8.91
N LEU A 213 6.86 -26.35 10.14
CA LEU A 213 8.25 -26.10 10.51
C LEU A 213 9.11 -27.37 10.48
N LEU A 214 8.59 -28.50 11.00
CA LEU A 214 9.26 -29.80 10.93
C LEU A 214 9.48 -30.27 9.48
N SER A 215 8.46 -30.12 8.62
CA SER A 215 8.56 -30.47 7.20
C SER A 215 9.62 -29.64 6.49
N LEU A 216 9.68 -28.34 6.79
CA LEU A 216 10.67 -27.43 6.20
C LEU A 216 12.10 -27.75 6.65
N LEU A 217 12.31 -28.06 7.92
CA LEU A 217 13.62 -28.50 8.45
C LEU A 217 14.08 -29.82 7.82
N ARG A 218 13.16 -30.78 7.64
CA ARG A 218 13.46 -32.05 6.95
C ARG A 218 13.81 -31.82 5.49
N ALA A 219 13.10 -30.93 4.80
CA ALA A 219 13.40 -30.58 3.42
C ALA A 219 14.76 -29.89 3.28
N ALA A 220 15.12 -29.02 4.22
CA ALA A 220 16.43 -28.36 4.27
C ALA A 220 17.58 -29.36 4.48
N ALA A 221 17.36 -30.41 5.28
CA ALA A 221 18.37 -31.45 5.54
C ALA A 221 18.66 -32.35 4.32
N ALA A 222 17.69 -32.53 3.41
CA ALA A 222 17.82 -33.30 2.18
C ALA A 222 17.03 -32.66 1.02
N PRO A 223 17.61 -31.64 0.35
CA PRO A 223 16.90 -30.89 -0.69
C PRO A 223 16.62 -31.75 -1.93
N SER A 224 15.35 -31.89 -2.30
CA SER A 224 14.90 -32.62 -3.48
C SER A 224 13.52 -32.13 -3.92
N VAL A 225 13.11 -32.44 -5.16
CA VAL A 225 11.74 -32.18 -5.63
C VAL A 225 10.70 -32.87 -4.73
N GLN A 226 11.03 -34.06 -4.23
CA GLN A 226 10.15 -34.82 -3.35
C GLN A 226 10.01 -34.19 -1.97
N SER A 227 11.12 -33.72 -1.38
CA SER A 227 11.08 -33.02 -0.09
C SER A 227 10.45 -31.63 -0.19
N ALA A 228 10.56 -30.97 -1.35
CA ALA A 228 9.77 -29.77 -1.63
C ALA A 228 8.27 -30.06 -1.75
N GLY A 229 7.89 -31.18 -2.38
CA GLY A 229 6.50 -31.64 -2.44
C GLY A 229 5.90 -31.95 -1.07
N GLN A 230 6.70 -32.46 -0.13
CA GLN A 230 6.29 -32.71 1.26
C GLN A 230 6.07 -31.44 2.09
N MET A 231 6.50 -30.27 1.63
CA MET A 231 6.14 -29.02 2.27
C MET A 231 4.70 -28.62 1.96
N ALA A 232 4.17 -29.06 0.80
CA ALA A 232 2.87 -28.67 0.27
C ALA A 232 1.67 -29.50 0.80
N PHE A 233 1.92 -30.57 1.54
CA PHE A 233 0.93 -31.55 2.03
C PHE A 233 1.20 -31.95 3.48
#